data_AF-A0A9K3PH39-F1
#
_entry.id   AF-A0A9K3PH39-F1
#
_cell.length_a   1.000
_cell.length_b   1.000
_cell.length_c   1.000
_cell.angle_alpha   90.00
_cell.angle_beta   90.00
_cell.angle_gamma   90.00
#
_symmetry.space_group_name_H-M   'P 1'
#
loop_
_entity.id
_entity.type
_entity.pdbx_description
1 polymer ?
#
loop_
_entity_poly.entity_id
_entity_poly.type
_entity_poly.pdbx_seq_one_letter_code
_entity_poly.pdbx_strand_id
1 'polypeptide(L)'
;MINNDQMNDLQLEDVEDYSADYPPVGFPHASENMAPMASSDDNMKGHRSPKYRRAAFIALARNNKWSFAVLGVVVIVLIGVLAAAAGKGGTRTQTANAEDSLPGVPPTVYDVASVDQNVLTVLKSSIESVYDRHSMDKSVLQEDAGLTPQRKALAWMATDVNVNSEAHTEKLQRYVLAVLFYSTNMVANDHVETPRAWLNADRWMTTAHSCDWTGIVCNKDKVIVSIDLERNRLTGRLPLELEIIGTFLESLDFTSNAIAMSGSDFNVFRKLPALKTLLMDDNYLYHDQGLPQQMHHLTNLEKLRLSYNLFEGRLGVGENPVIGSMTKLTHLEIESNFLTGTMPTAIGNLDQLVYLYMRRNNMNFNLNFLKSGKMANLFAMWLDDNTITGTIPTEIGLCTGLASLSLTNATLTGPIPSEIGSLVELRRLWLYNNQLTGEIPTALSKLSHLEVVELHGNKLAGSMPGGVCSAIQGSDYEYKSLTSDCTEKVSCPSGCCTQCF
;
A
#
# COMPACT_ATOMS: atom_id res chain seq x y z
N MET A 1 -0.70 -29.24 -5.51
CA MET A 1 0.71 -29.43 -5.86
C MET A 1 1.05 -28.42 -6.94
N ILE A 2 1.56 -27.27 -6.52
CA ILE A 2 2.08 -26.25 -7.42
C ILE A 2 3.55 -26.58 -7.60
N ASN A 3 4.03 -26.60 -8.85
CA ASN A 3 5.38 -27.05 -9.22
C ASN A 3 6.47 -26.18 -8.58
N ASN A 4 7.48 -26.84 -8.00
CA ASN A 4 8.65 -26.22 -7.36
C ASN A 4 9.45 -25.29 -8.30
N ASP A 5 9.31 -25.41 -9.63
CA ASP A 5 10.08 -24.63 -10.60
C ASP A 5 9.49 -23.25 -10.92
N GLN A 6 8.30 -22.90 -10.40
CA GLN A 6 7.73 -21.55 -10.51
C GLN A 6 7.88 -20.71 -9.24
N MET A 7 8.49 -21.26 -8.17
CA MET A 7 8.86 -20.49 -6.96
C MET A 7 10.26 -19.86 -7.04
N ASN A 8 11.13 -20.33 -7.94
CA ASN A 8 12.51 -19.84 -8.04
C ASN A 8 12.65 -18.51 -8.80
N ASP A 9 11.62 -18.08 -9.55
CA ASP A 9 11.63 -16.83 -10.34
C ASP A 9 10.93 -15.64 -9.65
N LEU A 10 10.32 -15.85 -8.48
CA LEU A 10 10.05 -14.74 -7.55
C LEU A 10 11.33 -14.53 -6.73
N GLN A 11 12.33 -13.96 -7.39
CA GLN A 11 13.54 -13.53 -6.73
C GLN A 11 13.17 -12.68 -5.51
N LEU A 12 13.64 -13.13 -4.35
CA LEU A 12 13.74 -12.42 -3.09
C LEU A 12 14.57 -11.11 -3.17
N GLU A 13 14.89 -10.63 -4.38
CA GLU A 13 15.71 -9.44 -4.63
C GLU A 13 15.00 -8.13 -4.27
N ASP A 14 13.67 -8.10 -4.17
CA ASP A 14 12.92 -6.88 -3.83
C ASP A 14 12.47 -6.79 -2.37
N VAL A 15 12.86 -7.73 -1.50
CA VAL A 15 12.74 -7.54 -0.04
C VAL A 15 13.96 -6.74 0.43
N GLU A 16 13.97 -5.44 0.10
CA GLU A 16 14.94 -4.52 0.69
C GLU A 16 14.83 -4.60 2.23
N ASP A 17 15.94 -4.98 2.85
CA ASP A 17 16.15 -4.93 4.29
C ASP A 17 16.16 -3.46 4.75
N TYR A 18 15.08 -3.02 5.42
CA TYR A 18 14.98 -1.67 5.98
C TYR A 18 15.35 -1.61 7.47
N SER A 19 16.00 -2.63 8.02
CA SER A 19 16.41 -2.62 9.43
C SER A 19 17.76 -1.92 9.66
N ALA A 20 18.56 -1.68 8.62
CA ALA A 20 19.94 -1.19 8.74
C ALA A 20 20.12 0.34 8.92
N ASP A 21 19.07 1.16 8.80
CA ASP A 21 19.20 2.64 8.78
C ASP A 21 18.72 3.36 10.06
N TYR A 22 18.48 2.64 11.16
CA TYR A 22 18.31 3.27 12.47
C TYR A 22 19.62 3.23 13.26
N PRO A 23 20.29 4.37 13.52
CA PRO A 23 21.32 4.39 14.55
C PRO A 23 20.67 4.02 15.89
N PRO A 24 21.41 3.35 16.81
CA PRO A 24 20.89 2.99 18.12
C PRO A 24 20.38 4.27 18.81
N VAL A 25 19.10 4.27 19.17
CA VAL A 25 18.50 5.35 19.96
C VAL A 25 19.08 5.26 21.37
N GLY A 26 20.27 5.82 21.55
CA GLY A 26 20.80 6.14 22.87
C GLY A 26 19.89 7.20 23.49
N PHE A 27 19.27 6.87 24.62
CA PHE A 27 18.59 7.84 25.47
C PHE A 27 19.56 8.97 25.85
N PRO A 28 19.29 10.25 25.53
CA PRO A 28 20.05 11.34 26.11
C PRO A 28 19.44 11.67 27.47
N HIS A 29 20.24 11.50 28.52
CA HIS A 29 20.04 12.18 29.78
C HIS A 29 19.92 13.70 29.54
N ALA A 30 19.03 14.32 30.32
CA ALA A 30 18.79 15.75 30.32
C ALA A 30 20.06 16.58 30.58
N SER A 31 20.32 17.59 29.74
CA SER A 31 20.81 18.90 30.16
C SER A 31 20.72 19.91 29.01
N GLU A 32 20.36 21.14 29.36
CA GLU A 32 20.02 22.28 28.50
C GLU A 32 21.18 22.85 27.66
N ASN A 33 20.80 23.49 26.54
CA ASN A 33 21.31 24.75 25.97
C ASN A 33 21.85 24.76 24.52
N MET A 34 21.29 25.72 23.77
CA MET A 34 21.82 26.52 22.65
C MET A 34 21.80 25.96 21.21
N ALA A 35 21.05 26.70 20.37
CA ALA A 35 21.09 26.75 18.91
C ALA A 35 22.19 27.74 18.41
N PRO A 36 22.30 28.07 17.11
CA PRO A 36 22.58 27.22 15.94
C PRO A 36 23.79 27.76 15.12
N MET A 37 24.36 26.96 14.21
CA MET A 37 25.17 27.48 13.10
C MET A 37 24.97 26.68 11.82
N ALA A 38 24.74 27.42 10.73
CA ALA A 38 24.54 26.95 9.36
C ALA A 38 25.80 27.20 8.51
N SER A 39 26.05 26.31 7.55
CA SER A 39 26.76 26.49 6.25
C SER A 39 27.28 25.13 5.79
N SER A 40 27.36 24.73 4.53
CA SER A 40 26.87 25.14 3.21
C SER A 40 27.45 24.08 2.26
N ASP A 41 26.65 23.66 1.27
CA ASP A 41 27.03 23.13 -0.06
C ASP A 41 28.26 22.21 -0.21
N ASP A 42 28.05 20.93 -0.58
CA ASP A 42 28.09 20.51 -1.99
C ASP A 42 27.97 18.97 -2.13
N ASN A 43 26.91 18.49 -2.78
CA ASN A 43 26.97 17.51 -3.88
C ASN A 43 25.58 16.95 -4.19
N MET A 44 25.02 17.48 -5.28
CA MET A 44 23.87 16.97 -6.01
C MET A 44 24.06 15.50 -6.39
N LYS A 45 23.33 14.61 -5.69
CA LYS A 45 22.76 13.34 -6.18
C LYS A 45 21.79 12.81 -5.09
N GLY A 46 20.75 13.61 -4.79
CA GLY A 46 19.81 13.36 -3.69
C GLY A 46 18.46 12.80 -4.15
N HIS A 47 18.33 11.48 -4.03
CA HIS A 47 17.14 10.67 -3.77
C HIS A 47 15.74 11.20 -4.20
N ARG A 48 15.26 10.66 -5.33
CA ARG A 48 13.82 10.55 -5.63
C ARG A 48 13.30 9.17 -5.22
N SER A 49 13.30 8.85 -3.92
CA SER A 49 12.51 7.71 -3.44
C SER A 49 11.27 8.24 -2.68
N PRO A 50 10.06 7.71 -2.96
CA PRO A 50 8.82 8.05 -2.24
C PRO A 50 8.94 7.94 -0.70
N LYS A 51 9.88 7.12 -0.22
CA LYS A 51 10.22 6.89 1.20
C LYS A 51 10.56 8.18 1.97
N TYR A 52 11.24 9.16 1.34
CA TYR A 52 11.61 10.42 1.99
C TYR A 52 10.43 11.39 2.17
N ARG A 53 9.42 11.35 1.28
CA ARG A 53 8.18 12.12 1.46
C ARG A 53 7.41 11.65 2.70
N ARG A 54 7.52 10.36 3.01
CA ARG A 54 6.80 9.67 4.07
C ARG A 54 7.44 9.84 5.45
N ALA A 55 8.78 9.88 5.53
CA ALA A 55 9.47 10.22 6.78
C ALA A 55 9.09 11.63 7.28
N ALA A 56 8.96 12.60 6.36
CA ALA A 56 8.49 13.95 6.67
C ALA A 56 7.02 13.98 7.14
N PHE A 57 6.14 13.19 6.52
CA PHE A 57 4.72 13.10 6.92
C PHE A 57 4.52 12.35 8.25
N ILE A 58 5.23 11.24 8.48
CA ILE A 58 5.23 10.52 9.76
C ILE A 58 5.77 11.40 10.89
N ALA A 59 6.78 12.23 10.63
CA ALA A 59 7.28 13.23 11.57
C ALA A 59 6.24 14.33 11.86
N LEU A 60 5.51 14.80 10.84
CA LEU A 60 4.43 15.78 10.98
C LEU A 60 3.24 15.23 11.77
N ALA A 61 2.83 13.98 11.51
CA ALA A 61 1.73 13.29 12.18
C ALA A 61 2.07 12.93 13.63
N ARG A 62 3.33 12.57 13.94
CA ARG A 62 3.80 12.36 15.32
C ARG A 62 3.84 13.65 16.13
N ASN A 63 4.27 14.76 15.55
CA ASN A 63 4.32 16.06 16.24
C ASN A 63 2.94 16.72 16.46
N ASN A 64 1.91 16.29 15.72
CA ASN A 64 0.55 16.85 15.83
C ASN A 64 -0.36 16.13 16.84
N LYS A 65 0.17 15.22 17.68
CA LYS A 65 -0.59 14.64 18.81
C LYS A 65 -0.52 15.45 20.10
N TRP A 66 -0.44 16.78 20.07
CA TRP A 66 -0.75 17.63 21.23
C TRP A 66 -1.41 18.96 20.78
N SER A 67 -2.67 19.14 21.21
CA SER A 67 -3.39 20.43 21.39
C SER A 67 -4.04 21.13 20.18
N PHE A 68 -5.22 20.66 19.77
CA PHE A 68 -6.20 21.36 18.92
C PHE A 68 -6.95 22.53 19.61
N ALA A 69 -6.40 23.16 20.66
CA ALA A 69 -7.15 24.16 21.44
C ALA A 69 -6.51 25.54 21.64
N VAL A 70 -5.28 25.83 21.16
CA VAL A 70 -4.61 27.12 21.49
C VAL A 70 -3.96 27.86 20.31
N LEU A 71 -3.80 27.27 19.13
CA LEU A 71 -3.11 27.95 18.00
C LEU A 71 -4.01 28.68 17.00
N GLY A 72 -5.24 29.01 17.39
CA GLY A 72 -6.18 29.80 16.58
C GLY A 72 -6.03 31.32 16.65
N VAL A 73 -5.12 31.88 17.48
CA VAL A 73 -5.11 33.34 17.75
C VAL A 73 -3.74 34.02 17.49
N VAL A 74 -2.64 33.30 17.25
CA VAL A 74 -1.30 33.94 17.18
C VAL A 74 -0.75 34.11 15.75
N VAL A 75 -1.31 33.46 14.72
CA VAL A 75 -0.76 33.54 13.34
C VAL A 75 -1.30 34.73 12.53
N ILE A 76 -2.34 35.42 12.99
CA ILE A 76 -2.92 36.59 12.29
C ILE A 76 -2.12 37.90 12.53
N VAL A 77 -1.22 37.94 13.51
CA VAL A 77 -0.45 39.18 13.83
C VAL A 77 0.95 39.21 13.20
N LEU A 78 1.47 38.09 12.68
CA LEU A 78 2.83 38.01 12.12
C LEU A 78 2.92 38.05 10.57
N ILE A 79 1.78 37.97 9.86
CA ILE A 79 1.73 38.14 8.40
C ILE A 79 1.47 39.63 8.00
N GLY A 80 1.16 40.50 8.97
CA GLY A 80 0.88 41.92 8.72
C GLY A 80 2.09 42.88 8.71
N VAL A 81 3.30 42.43 9.07
CA VAL A 81 4.46 43.33 9.26
C VAL A 81 5.60 43.15 8.25
N LEU A 82 5.50 42.19 7.31
CA LEU A 82 6.49 41.99 6.24
C LEU A 82 5.97 42.26 4.82
N ALA A 83 4.95 43.10 4.68
CA ALA A 83 4.44 43.58 3.39
C ALA A 83 4.63 45.10 3.19
N ALA A 84 5.63 45.70 3.84
CA ALA A 84 5.93 47.12 3.70
C ALA A 84 7.44 47.41 3.68
N ALA A 85 8.19 46.78 2.78
CA ALA A 85 9.47 47.29 2.29
C ALA A 85 9.94 46.50 1.07
N ALA A 86 9.91 47.16 -0.09
CA ALA A 86 10.74 46.96 -1.30
C ALA A 86 9.92 46.86 -2.59
N GLY A 87 9.40 48.02 -3.02
CA GLY A 87 9.23 48.26 -4.44
C GLY A 87 10.57 48.72 -5.05
N LYS A 88 10.92 48.19 -6.23
CA LYS A 88 11.31 48.95 -7.43
C LYS A 88 11.77 48.02 -8.57
N GLY A 89 10.99 48.06 -9.66
CA GLY A 89 11.43 48.31 -11.04
C GLY A 89 12.57 47.49 -11.64
N GLY A 90 12.24 46.71 -12.67
CA GLY A 90 13.21 46.18 -13.65
C GLY A 90 12.51 45.40 -14.75
N THR A 91 12.06 46.09 -15.81
CA THR A 91 11.61 45.47 -17.06
C THR A 91 12.80 44.83 -17.78
N ARG A 92 12.74 43.52 -18.00
CA ARG A 92 13.62 42.84 -18.96
C ARG A 92 12.79 41.91 -19.83
N THR A 93 12.58 42.35 -21.05
CA THR A 93 12.14 41.54 -22.18
C THR A 93 13.13 40.40 -22.38
N GLN A 94 12.65 39.15 -22.31
CA GLN A 94 13.34 38.01 -22.90
C GLN A 94 12.41 37.33 -23.89
N THR A 95 12.96 37.24 -25.09
CA THR A 95 12.49 36.63 -26.32
C THR A 95 12.11 35.17 -26.12
N ALA A 96 10.93 34.82 -26.65
CA ALA A 96 10.49 33.45 -26.83
C ALA A 96 11.48 32.67 -27.69
N ASN A 97 12.05 31.61 -27.13
CA ASN A 97 12.65 30.52 -27.90
C ASN A 97 11.73 29.32 -27.79
N ALA A 98 11.39 28.76 -28.94
CA ALA A 98 10.56 27.58 -29.09
C ALA A 98 11.16 26.39 -28.32
N GLU A 99 10.42 25.89 -27.33
CA GLU A 99 10.68 24.59 -26.72
C GLU A 99 9.83 23.53 -27.42
N ASP A 100 10.53 22.46 -27.80
CA ASP A 100 10.02 21.23 -28.38
C ASP A 100 8.82 20.66 -27.60
N SER A 101 7.82 20.22 -28.34
CA SER A 101 6.61 19.55 -27.86
C SER A 101 6.94 18.29 -27.06
N LEU A 102 6.71 18.33 -25.74
CA LEU A 102 6.70 17.15 -24.87
C LEU A 102 5.48 16.25 -25.18
N PRO A 103 5.64 14.92 -25.27
CA PRO A 103 4.51 13.99 -25.34
C PRO A 103 3.85 13.93 -23.96
N GLY A 104 2.54 14.21 -23.87
CA GLY A 104 1.79 14.11 -22.62
C GLY A 104 0.98 15.34 -22.23
N VAL A 105 0.85 16.35 -23.08
CA VAL A 105 -0.21 17.34 -22.93
C VAL A 105 -1.53 16.62 -23.30
N PRO A 106 -2.46 16.34 -22.37
CA PRO A 106 -3.80 15.92 -22.77
C PRO A 106 -4.34 16.98 -23.73
N PRO A 107 -5.06 16.62 -24.81
CA PRO A 107 -5.57 17.60 -25.75
C PRO A 107 -6.20 18.74 -24.96
N THR A 108 -5.56 19.90 -25.04
CA THR A 108 -5.94 21.11 -24.32
C THR A 108 -7.35 21.41 -24.74
N VAL A 109 -8.32 21.18 -23.84
CA VAL A 109 -9.71 21.63 -23.97
C VAL A 109 -10.33 21.24 -25.31
N TYR A 110 -11.15 20.18 -25.32
CA TYR A 110 -12.00 19.83 -26.45
C TYR A 110 -12.51 21.08 -27.16
N ASP A 111 -12.21 21.18 -28.46
CA ASP A 111 -12.89 22.16 -29.29
C ASP A 111 -14.36 21.72 -29.33
N VAL A 112 -15.19 22.37 -28.50
CA VAL A 112 -16.63 22.11 -28.45
C VAL A 112 -17.25 22.24 -29.84
N ALA A 113 -16.60 22.96 -30.77
CA ALA A 113 -17.03 23.07 -32.16
C ALA A 113 -16.92 21.76 -32.96
N SER A 114 -16.13 20.78 -32.53
CA SER A 114 -15.97 19.49 -33.23
C SER A 114 -16.89 18.37 -32.70
N VAL A 115 -17.75 18.66 -31.73
CA VAL A 115 -18.67 17.68 -31.13
C VAL A 115 -19.90 17.52 -32.03
N ASP A 116 -20.19 16.31 -32.48
CA ASP A 116 -21.48 16.02 -33.14
C ASP A 116 -22.58 15.92 -32.08
N GLN A 117 -23.46 16.93 -32.04
CA GLN A 117 -24.51 17.02 -31.05
C GLN A 117 -25.55 15.89 -31.15
N ASN A 118 -25.79 15.34 -32.35
CA ASN A 118 -26.70 14.21 -32.53
C ASN A 118 -26.10 12.93 -31.94
N VAL A 119 -24.80 12.70 -32.20
CA VAL A 119 -24.07 11.57 -31.62
C VAL A 119 -24.03 11.68 -30.10
N LEU A 120 -23.76 12.88 -29.59
CA LEU A 120 -23.74 13.16 -28.16
C LEU A 120 -25.08 12.86 -27.48
N THR A 121 -26.21 13.26 -28.10
CA THR A 121 -27.55 12.98 -27.57
C THR A 121 -27.82 11.46 -27.49
N VAL A 122 -27.45 10.70 -28.54
CA VAL A 122 -27.65 9.25 -28.58
C VAL A 122 -26.77 8.53 -27.55
N LEU A 123 -25.49 8.91 -27.46
CA LEU A 123 -24.55 8.38 -26.46
C LEU A 123 -25.04 8.67 -25.05
N LYS A 124 -25.43 9.93 -24.77
CA LYS A 124 -25.95 10.34 -23.47
C LYS A 124 -27.16 9.51 -23.06
N SER A 125 -28.16 9.35 -23.93
CA SER A 125 -29.34 8.54 -23.63
C SER A 125 -28.98 7.07 -23.34
N SER A 126 -28.02 6.51 -24.09
CA SER A 126 -27.54 5.15 -23.86
C SER A 126 -26.85 5.01 -22.50
N ILE A 127 -26.00 5.97 -22.12
CA ILE A 127 -25.29 6.00 -20.84
C ILE A 127 -26.24 6.28 -19.66
N GLU A 128 -27.20 7.19 -19.80
CA GLU A 128 -28.22 7.44 -18.77
C GLU A 128 -29.00 6.16 -18.41
N SER A 129 -29.31 5.32 -19.40
CA SER A 129 -29.94 4.01 -19.14
C SER A 129 -29.06 3.09 -18.29
N VAL A 130 -27.73 3.18 -18.43
CA VAL A 130 -26.76 2.40 -17.64
C VAL A 130 -26.71 2.95 -16.21
N TYR A 131 -26.70 4.28 -16.06
CA TYR A 131 -26.72 4.94 -14.76
C TYR A 131 -27.96 4.58 -13.96
N ASP A 132 -29.14 4.55 -14.59
CA ASP A 132 -30.38 4.11 -13.94
C ASP A 132 -30.26 2.65 -13.44
N ARG A 133 -29.68 1.73 -14.25
CA ARG A 133 -29.46 0.32 -13.84
C ARG A 133 -28.48 0.17 -12.68
N HIS A 134 -27.46 1.03 -12.61
CA HIS A 134 -26.46 1.00 -11.54
C HIS A 134 -26.83 1.84 -10.32
N SER A 135 -27.93 2.61 -10.40
CA SER A 135 -28.35 3.59 -9.39
C SER A 135 -27.28 4.67 -9.14
N MET A 136 -26.73 5.20 -10.24
CA MET A 136 -25.76 6.29 -10.24
C MET A 136 -26.46 7.65 -10.48
N ASP A 137 -25.86 8.73 -10.00
CA ASP A 137 -26.38 10.07 -10.22
C ASP A 137 -26.16 10.51 -11.68
N LYS A 138 -27.26 10.67 -12.43
CA LYS A 138 -27.22 11.13 -13.83
C LYS A 138 -27.11 12.65 -13.99
N SER A 139 -27.19 13.42 -12.90
CA SER A 139 -27.01 14.87 -12.95
C SER A 139 -25.63 15.25 -13.49
N VAL A 140 -24.61 14.41 -13.24
CA VAL A 140 -23.23 14.58 -13.71
C VAL A 140 -23.07 14.55 -15.24
N LEU A 141 -24.12 14.14 -15.97
CA LEU A 141 -24.17 14.05 -17.44
C LEU A 141 -24.86 15.26 -18.10
N GLN A 142 -25.46 16.17 -17.31
CA GLN A 142 -26.22 17.31 -17.82
C GLN A 142 -25.30 18.42 -18.36
N GLU A 143 -25.85 19.31 -19.21
CA GLU A 143 -25.07 20.37 -19.87
C GLU A 143 -24.59 21.45 -18.89
N ASP A 144 -25.37 21.73 -17.86
CA ASP A 144 -25.08 22.66 -16.76
C ASP A 144 -24.11 22.09 -15.71
N ALA A 145 -23.88 20.77 -15.72
CA ALA A 145 -22.92 20.11 -14.83
C ALA A 145 -21.46 20.54 -15.07
N GLY A 146 -21.18 21.21 -16.19
CA GLY A 146 -19.85 21.73 -16.51
C GLY A 146 -18.81 20.64 -16.79
N LEU A 147 -17.55 20.94 -16.48
CA LEU A 147 -16.33 20.16 -16.76
C LEU A 147 -16.19 18.86 -15.93
N THR A 148 -17.29 18.18 -15.56
CA THR A 148 -17.22 16.88 -14.86
C THR A 148 -16.45 15.85 -15.70
N PRO A 149 -15.75 14.89 -15.08
CA PRO A 149 -15.10 13.80 -15.82
C PRO A 149 -16.05 13.04 -16.75
N GLN A 150 -17.28 12.79 -16.29
CA GLN A 150 -18.34 12.11 -17.01
C GLN A 150 -18.78 12.87 -18.26
N ARG A 151 -19.04 14.18 -18.11
CA ARG A 151 -19.43 15.02 -19.25
C ARG A 151 -18.29 15.17 -20.25
N LYS A 152 -17.05 15.33 -19.77
CA LYS A 152 -15.84 15.36 -20.63
C LYS A 152 -15.66 14.05 -21.41
N ALA A 153 -15.86 12.91 -20.77
CA ALA A 153 -15.79 11.60 -21.42
C ALA A 153 -16.87 11.45 -22.51
N LEU A 154 -18.12 11.85 -22.23
CA LEU A 154 -19.19 11.86 -23.25
C LEU A 154 -18.85 12.77 -24.43
N ALA A 155 -18.40 14.00 -24.16
CA ALA A 155 -18.05 14.96 -25.20
C ALA A 155 -16.91 14.43 -26.09
N TRP A 156 -15.89 13.82 -25.49
CA TRP A 156 -14.80 13.17 -26.20
C TRP A 156 -15.29 12.08 -27.14
N MET A 157 -16.09 11.14 -26.64
CA MET A 157 -16.59 10.03 -27.44
C MET A 157 -17.43 10.52 -28.63
N ALA A 158 -18.17 11.63 -28.47
CA ALA A 158 -18.95 12.24 -29.54
C ALA A 158 -18.10 12.94 -30.63
N THR A 159 -16.78 13.04 -30.44
CA THR A 159 -15.85 13.48 -31.51
C THR A 159 -15.39 12.33 -32.41
N ASP A 160 -15.57 11.08 -32.00
CA ASP A 160 -15.22 9.91 -32.81
C ASP A 160 -16.37 9.55 -33.75
N VAL A 161 -16.20 9.83 -35.04
CA VAL A 161 -17.19 9.53 -36.10
C VAL A 161 -17.56 8.04 -36.18
N ASN A 162 -16.70 7.14 -35.68
CA ASN A 162 -16.92 5.71 -35.74
C ASN A 162 -17.66 5.14 -34.51
N VAL A 163 -17.85 5.93 -33.45
CA VAL A 163 -18.43 5.46 -32.17
C VAL A 163 -19.80 4.78 -32.34
N ASN A 164 -20.61 5.21 -33.31
CA ASN A 164 -21.90 4.60 -33.59
C ASN A 164 -21.79 3.16 -34.12
N SER A 165 -20.73 2.86 -34.87
CA SER A 165 -20.45 1.53 -35.43
C SER A 165 -19.81 0.57 -34.44
N GLU A 166 -19.30 1.07 -33.30
CA GLU A 166 -18.69 0.24 -32.27
C GLU A 166 -19.70 -0.64 -31.55
N ALA A 167 -19.23 -1.82 -31.14
CA ALA A 167 -19.99 -2.71 -30.27
C ALA A 167 -20.40 -1.99 -28.98
N HIS A 168 -21.59 -2.29 -28.46
CA HIS A 168 -22.09 -1.65 -27.24
C HIS A 168 -21.14 -1.82 -26.06
N THR A 169 -20.53 -2.99 -25.91
CA THR A 169 -19.54 -3.28 -24.87
C THR A 169 -18.33 -2.36 -24.95
N GLU A 170 -17.76 -2.16 -26.15
CA GLU A 170 -16.58 -1.29 -26.32
C GLU A 170 -16.90 0.17 -26.01
N LYS A 171 -18.09 0.66 -26.41
CA LYS A 171 -18.55 2.00 -26.03
C LYS A 171 -18.57 2.21 -24.52
N LEU A 172 -19.12 1.25 -23.76
CA LEU A 172 -19.18 1.35 -22.30
C LEU A 172 -17.78 1.28 -21.68
N GLN A 173 -16.91 0.39 -22.17
CA GLN A 173 -15.52 0.30 -21.72
C GLN A 173 -14.76 1.60 -21.93
N ARG A 174 -14.82 2.15 -23.16
CA ARG A 174 -14.21 3.44 -23.49
C ARG A 174 -14.73 4.57 -22.65
N TYR A 175 -16.04 4.62 -22.41
CA TYR A 175 -16.64 5.61 -21.53
C TYR A 175 -16.03 5.53 -20.13
N VAL A 176 -16.00 4.34 -19.51
CA VAL A 176 -15.45 4.13 -18.17
C VAL A 176 -13.97 4.54 -18.10
N LEU A 177 -13.15 4.14 -19.07
CA LEU A 177 -11.75 4.51 -19.11
C LEU A 177 -11.55 6.02 -19.30
N ALA A 178 -12.34 6.67 -20.17
CA ALA A 178 -12.27 8.12 -20.35
C ALA A 178 -12.65 8.87 -19.06
N VAL A 179 -13.64 8.39 -18.31
CA VAL A 179 -13.99 8.94 -16.99
C VAL A 179 -12.84 8.75 -16.00
N LEU A 180 -12.20 7.58 -15.96
CA LEU A 180 -11.01 7.34 -15.14
C LEU A 180 -9.88 8.31 -15.48
N PHE A 181 -9.58 8.48 -16.77
CA PHE A 181 -8.57 9.42 -17.24
C PHE A 181 -8.88 10.84 -16.76
N TYR A 182 -10.11 11.31 -16.95
CA TYR A 182 -10.50 12.65 -16.52
C TYR A 182 -10.61 12.84 -15.01
N SER A 183 -10.76 11.76 -14.26
CA SER A 183 -10.83 11.80 -12.80
C SER A 183 -9.45 11.77 -12.14
N THR A 184 -8.40 11.42 -12.89
CA THR A 184 -7.07 11.18 -12.30
C THR A 184 -5.88 11.73 -13.08
N ASN A 185 -6.07 12.29 -14.29
CA ASN A 185 -5.00 12.97 -15.03
C ASN A 185 -5.04 14.47 -14.79
N MET A 186 -3.98 15.01 -14.17
CA MET A 186 -3.88 16.43 -13.81
C MET A 186 -5.03 16.92 -12.89
N VAL A 187 -5.56 16.05 -12.03
CA VAL A 187 -6.67 16.38 -11.12
C VAL A 187 -6.12 16.67 -9.73
N ALA A 188 -6.29 17.90 -9.23
CA ALA A 188 -5.82 18.27 -7.91
C ALA A 188 -6.61 17.52 -6.82
N ASN A 189 -5.99 17.28 -5.69
CA ASN A 189 -6.62 16.76 -4.48
C ASN A 189 -5.96 17.35 -3.24
N ASP A 190 -6.45 16.99 -2.06
CA ASP A 190 -6.01 17.54 -0.77
C ASP A 190 -4.52 17.31 -0.46
N HIS A 191 -3.85 16.42 -1.21
CA HIS A 191 -2.42 16.10 -1.05
C HIS A 191 -1.56 16.55 -2.23
N VAL A 192 -2.18 16.92 -3.36
CA VAL A 192 -1.50 17.33 -4.59
C VAL A 192 -2.22 18.54 -5.20
N GLU A 193 -1.77 19.73 -4.81
CA GLU A 193 -2.34 21.00 -5.31
C GLU A 193 -1.96 21.29 -6.77
N THR A 194 -0.75 20.90 -7.20
CA THR A 194 -0.21 21.16 -8.55
C THR A 194 0.08 19.85 -9.28
N PRO A 195 -0.96 19.13 -9.72
CA PRO A 195 -0.82 17.83 -10.36
C PRO A 195 -0.13 17.96 -11.73
N ARG A 196 0.60 16.92 -12.12
CA ARG A 196 1.21 16.81 -13.45
C ARG A 196 0.46 15.75 -14.26
N ALA A 197 0.68 15.78 -15.57
CA ALA A 197 0.16 14.72 -16.43
C ALA A 197 0.70 13.35 -16.00
N TRP A 198 -0.09 12.32 -16.31
CA TRP A 198 0.34 10.94 -16.23
C TRP A 198 1.69 10.74 -16.91
N LEU A 199 2.48 9.80 -16.41
CA LEU A 199 3.78 9.46 -16.99
C LEU A 199 3.66 8.81 -18.35
N ASN A 200 2.72 7.88 -18.47
CA ASN A 200 2.42 7.14 -19.67
C ASN A 200 0.89 7.11 -19.86
N ALA A 201 0.46 7.69 -20.97
CA ALA A 201 -0.92 7.68 -21.42
C ALA A 201 -0.98 7.25 -22.90
N ASP A 202 -0.07 6.38 -23.34
CA ASP A 202 -0.02 5.96 -24.73
C ASP A 202 -1.36 5.34 -25.17
N ARG A 203 -1.85 5.85 -26.30
CA ARG A 203 -3.16 5.56 -26.93
C ARG A 203 -4.40 5.91 -26.11
N TRP A 204 -4.29 6.36 -24.87
CA TRP A 204 -5.42 6.87 -24.12
C TRP A 204 -6.04 8.06 -24.84
N MET A 205 -7.37 8.13 -24.83
CA MET A 205 -8.13 9.20 -25.47
C MET A 205 -7.92 9.29 -26.99
N THR A 206 -7.57 8.17 -27.64
CA THR A 206 -7.47 8.03 -29.10
C THR A 206 -8.56 7.10 -29.66
N THR A 207 -8.62 6.96 -30.99
CA THR A 207 -9.55 6.04 -31.67
C THR A 207 -9.08 4.58 -31.67
N ALA A 208 -7.90 4.25 -31.12
CA ALA A 208 -7.43 2.88 -30.99
C ALA A 208 -8.32 2.07 -30.03
N HIS A 209 -8.48 0.77 -30.26
CA HIS A 209 -9.31 -0.10 -29.40
C HIS A 209 -8.85 -0.02 -27.94
N SER A 210 -9.77 -0.01 -26.96
CA SER A 210 -9.45 0.15 -25.53
C SER A 210 -8.40 -0.84 -25.00
N CYS A 211 -8.48 -2.10 -25.44
CA CYS A 211 -7.49 -3.16 -25.17
C CYS A 211 -6.06 -2.87 -25.65
N ASP A 212 -5.87 -1.88 -26.53
CA ASP A 212 -4.56 -1.48 -27.03
C ASP A 212 -3.98 -0.29 -26.24
N TRP A 213 -4.72 0.25 -25.26
CA TRP A 213 -4.28 1.35 -24.42
C TRP A 213 -3.30 0.84 -23.36
N THR A 214 -2.29 1.65 -23.03
CA THR A 214 -1.33 1.28 -21.99
C THR A 214 -2.05 0.96 -20.68
N GLY A 215 -1.71 -0.18 -20.08
CA GLY A 215 -2.26 -0.59 -18.79
C GLY A 215 -3.61 -1.31 -18.88
N ILE A 216 -4.18 -1.50 -20.07
CA ILE A 216 -5.45 -2.21 -20.24
C ILE A 216 -5.21 -3.63 -20.73
N VAL A 217 -5.76 -4.61 -20.02
CA VAL A 217 -5.73 -6.01 -20.41
C VAL A 217 -7.15 -6.51 -20.64
N CYS A 218 -7.34 -7.16 -21.79
CA CYS A 218 -8.61 -7.73 -22.19
C CYS A 218 -8.54 -9.25 -22.30
N ASN A 219 -9.69 -9.90 -22.12
CA ASN A 219 -9.86 -11.31 -22.46
C ASN A 219 -9.96 -11.52 -23.99
N LYS A 220 -10.11 -12.79 -24.39
CA LYS A 220 -10.25 -13.22 -25.79
C LYS A 220 -11.43 -12.56 -26.52
N ASP A 221 -12.47 -12.16 -25.79
CA ASP A 221 -13.69 -11.56 -26.32
C ASP A 221 -13.60 -10.01 -26.33
N LYS A 222 -12.39 -9.46 -26.13
CA LYS A 222 -12.09 -8.02 -26.10
C LYS A 222 -12.81 -7.26 -24.96
N VAL A 223 -13.10 -7.98 -23.87
CA VAL A 223 -13.65 -7.39 -22.65
C VAL A 223 -12.52 -7.09 -21.67
N ILE A 224 -12.51 -5.89 -21.08
CA ILE A 224 -11.51 -5.48 -20.10
C ILE A 224 -11.64 -6.33 -18.84
N VAL A 225 -10.53 -6.96 -18.45
CA VAL A 225 -10.41 -7.78 -17.23
C VAL A 225 -9.42 -7.22 -16.24
N SER A 226 -8.49 -6.37 -16.67
CA SER A 226 -7.53 -5.74 -15.77
C SER A 226 -7.16 -4.33 -16.22
N ILE A 227 -7.01 -3.46 -15.22
CA ILE A 227 -6.45 -2.11 -15.37
C ILE A 227 -5.22 -2.05 -14.47
N ASP A 228 -4.07 -1.78 -15.07
CA ASP A 228 -2.76 -1.63 -14.45
C ASP A 228 -2.19 -0.26 -14.81
N LEU A 229 -2.23 0.66 -13.85
CA LEU A 229 -1.70 2.02 -13.98
C LEU A 229 -0.76 2.32 -12.81
N GLU A 230 0.01 1.32 -12.37
CA GLU A 230 1.00 1.52 -11.31
C GLU A 230 2.03 2.59 -11.70
N ARG A 231 2.55 3.31 -10.69
CA ARG A 231 3.67 4.25 -10.83
C ARG A 231 3.50 5.27 -11.97
N ASN A 232 2.26 5.72 -12.21
CA ASN A 232 1.92 6.49 -13.40
C ASN A 232 1.55 7.97 -13.11
N ARG A 233 1.73 8.43 -11.87
CA ARG A 233 1.38 9.79 -11.39
C ARG A 233 -0.12 10.12 -11.48
N LEU A 234 -0.98 9.12 -11.30
CA LEU A 234 -2.42 9.37 -11.15
C LEU A 234 -2.64 10.21 -9.88
N THR A 235 -3.48 11.23 -9.99
CA THR A 235 -3.96 12.05 -8.88
C THR A 235 -5.49 11.94 -8.79
N GLY A 236 -6.18 12.81 -8.06
CA GLY A 236 -7.65 12.78 -8.00
C GLY A 236 -8.19 11.53 -7.30
N ARG A 237 -9.26 10.93 -7.85
CA ARG A 237 -10.03 9.82 -7.23
C ARG A 237 -10.45 8.77 -8.26
N LEU A 238 -10.71 7.54 -7.81
CA LEU A 238 -11.30 6.50 -8.66
C LEU A 238 -12.80 6.79 -8.93
N PRO A 239 -13.26 6.69 -10.19
CA PRO A 239 -14.65 6.94 -10.53
C PRO A 239 -15.56 5.74 -10.21
N LEU A 240 -16.80 6.01 -9.79
CA LEU A 240 -17.81 4.99 -9.50
C LEU A 240 -18.14 4.16 -10.75
N GLU A 241 -17.94 4.73 -11.94
CA GLU A 241 -18.21 4.14 -13.25
C GLU A 241 -17.42 2.84 -13.51
N LEU A 242 -16.36 2.54 -12.73
CA LEU A 242 -15.72 1.22 -12.77
C LEU A 242 -16.73 0.07 -12.49
N GLU A 243 -17.80 0.33 -11.74
CA GLU A 243 -18.90 -0.62 -11.53
C GLU A 243 -19.59 -1.06 -12.84
N ILE A 244 -19.57 -0.24 -13.90
CA ILE A 244 -20.23 -0.53 -15.19
C ILE A 244 -19.56 -1.73 -15.89
N ILE A 245 -18.25 -1.89 -15.73
CA ILE A 245 -17.47 -3.04 -16.25
C ILE A 245 -17.13 -4.06 -15.16
N GLY A 246 -17.64 -3.86 -13.94
CA GLY A 246 -17.29 -4.64 -12.75
C GLY A 246 -17.63 -6.14 -12.81
N THR A 247 -18.51 -6.56 -13.75
CA THR A 247 -18.83 -7.97 -13.97
C THR A 247 -17.66 -8.78 -14.52
N PHE A 248 -16.72 -8.14 -15.21
CA PHE A 248 -15.56 -8.81 -15.83
C PHE A 248 -14.23 -8.31 -15.30
N LEU A 249 -14.21 -7.20 -14.55
CA LEU A 249 -12.99 -6.62 -14.00
C LEU A 249 -12.45 -7.47 -12.85
N GLU A 250 -11.36 -8.20 -13.12
CA GLU A 250 -10.72 -9.14 -12.19
C GLU A 250 -9.54 -8.53 -11.43
N SER A 251 -8.87 -7.52 -12.00
CA SER A 251 -7.69 -6.91 -11.39
C SER A 251 -7.66 -5.39 -11.54
N LEU A 252 -7.33 -4.70 -10.46
CA LEU A 252 -7.05 -3.28 -10.40
C LEU A 252 -5.69 -3.07 -9.73
N ASP A 253 -4.75 -2.47 -10.46
CA ASP A 253 -3.47 -2.01 -9.92
C ASP A 253 -3.31 -0.51 -10.13
N PHE A 254 -3.26 0.21 -9.00
CA PHE A 254 -3.02 1.64 -8.94
C PHE A 254 -1.86 1.97 -7.99
N THR A 255 -0.97 1.01 -7.74
CA THR A 255 0.15 1.11 -6.80
C THR A 255 1.05 2.32 -7.08
N SER A 256 1.57 2.97 -6.04
CA SER A 256 2.53 4.09 -6.14
C SER A 256 2.05 5.24 -7.02
N ASN A 257 0.87 5.76 -6.69
CA ASN A 257 0.30 6.96 -7.30
C ASN A 257 0.02 8.01 -6.22
N ALA A 258 -0.83 8.98 -6.52
CA ALA A 258 -1.29 10.00 -5.57
C ALA A 258 -2.82 10.08 -5.55
N ILE A 259 -3.48 8.92 -5.67
CA ILE A 259 -4.94 8.81 -5.58
C ILE A 259 -5.34 9.07 -4.13
N ALA A 260 -6.30 9.98 -3.93
CA ALA A 260 -6.84 10.32 -2.63
C ALA A 260 -8.29 9.84 -2.54
N MET A 261 -8.60 9.01 -1.54
CA MET A 261 -9.95 8.48 -1.35
C MET A 261 -10.35 8.58 0.12
N SER A 262 -11.58 9.01 0.36
CA SER A 262 -12.17 9.05 1.70
C SER A 262 -13.69 8.86 1.67
N GLY A 263 -14.27 8.44 2.78
CA GLY A 263 -15.72 8.34 2.95
C GLY A 263 -16.44 7.62 1.79
N SER A 264 -17.30 8.34 1.07
CA SER A 264 -18.10 7.80 -0.04
C SER A 264 -17.30 7.40 -1.29
N ASP A 265 -16.02 7.81 -1.41
CA ASP A 265 -15.19 7.43 -2.57
C ASP A 265 -15.02 5.90 -2.65
N PHE A 266 -15.07 5.19 -1.51
CA PHE A 266 -15.01 3.72 -1.45
C PHE A 266 -16.26 3.02 -2.01
N ASN A 267 -17.31 3.76 -2.36
CA ASN A 267 -18.47 3.19 -3.05
C ASN A 267 -18.12 2.57 -4.41
N VAL A 268 -16.97 2.90 -5.00
CA VAL A 268 -16.46 2.22 -6.20
C VAL A 268 -16.34 0.70 -6.03
N PHE A 269 -16.12 0.22 -4.80
CA PHE A 269 -15.92 -1.21 -4.51
C PHE A 269 -17.23 -1.97 -4.23
N ARG A 270 -18.39 -1.31 -4.26
CA ARG A 270 -19.67 -1.94 -3.91
C ARG A 270 -20.13 -3.00 -4.93
N LYS A 271 -19.79 -2.85 -6.21
CA LYS A 271 -20.26 -3.73 -7.31
C LYS A 271 -19.11 -4.17 -8.23
N LEU A 272 -18.11 -4.84 -7.67
CA LEU A 272 -17.01 -5.48 -8.43
C LEU A 272 -16.94 -6.98 -8.13
N PRO A 273 -17.97 -7.77 -8.51
CA PRO A 273 -18.09 -9.18 -8.09
C PRO A 273 -17.01 -10.10 -8.66
N ALA A 274 -16.36 -9.73 -9.77
CA ALA A 274 -15.30 -10.51 -10.40
C ALA A 274 -13.90 -10.20 -9.84
N LEU A 275 -13.75 -9.17 -9.00
CA LEU A 275 -12.46 -8.68 -8.56
C LEU A 275 -11.73 -9.71 -7.68
N LYS A 276 -10.53 -10.08 -8.11
CA LYS A 276 -9.60 -11.00 -7.43
C LYS A 276 -8.38 -10.27 -6.90
N THR A 277 -7.93 -9.22 -7.58
CA THR A 277 -6.72 -8.49 -7.22
C THR A 277 -7.02 -7.00 -7.08
N LEU A 278 -6.72 -6.44 -5.91
CA LEU A 278 -6.82 -5.01 -5.63
C LEU A 278 -5.52 -4.51 -5.01
N LEU A 279 -4.75 -3.77 -5.80
CA LEU A 279 -3.44 -3.23 -5.43
C LEU A 279 -3.51 -1.71 -5.41
N MET A 280 -3.41 -1.12 -4.23
CA MET A 280 -3.48 0.33 -4.00
C MET A 280 -2.43 0.78 -3.00
N ASP A 281 -1.29 0.08 -2.94
CA ASP A 281 -0.19 0.47 -2.07
C ASP A 281 0.31 1.88 -2.43
N ASP A 282 0.85 2.60 -1.45
CA ASP A 282 1.54 3.89 -1.66
C ASP A 282 0.64 4.92 -2.37
N ASN A 283 -0.46 5.25 -1.72
CA ASN A 283 -1.45 6.26 -2.14
C ASN A 283 -1.96 7.02 -0.89
N TYR A 284 -3.03 7.82 -1.04
CA TYR A 284 -3.64 8.60 0.04
C TYR A 284 -5.05 8.10 0.39
N LEU A 285 -5.20 6.79 0.63
CA LEU A 285 -6.48 6.20 1.03
C LEU A 285 -6.68 6.37 2.53
N TYR A 286 -7.75 7.08 2.91
CA TYR A 286 -8.09 7.37 4.30
C TYR A 286 -9.49 6.87 4.64
N HIS A 287 -9.59 6.06 5.70
CA HIS A 287 -10.86 5.66 6.29
C HIS A 287 -10.66 5.48 7.81
N ASP A 288 -11.54 6.07 8.60
CA ASP A 288 -11.39 6.21 10.05
C ASP A 288 -11.86 4.98 10.84
N GLN A 289 -12.57 4.04 10.19
CA GLN A 289 -13.11 2.82 10.80
C GLN A 289 -12.49 1.53 10.23
N GLY A 290 -11.22 1.57 9.81
CA GLY A 290 -10.49 0.44 9.23
C GLY A 290 -10.85 0.22 7.77
N LEU A 291 -10.97 -1.04 7.36
CA LEU A 291 -11.41 -1.38 6.01
C LEU A 291 -12.90 -1.00 5.82
N PRO A 292 -13.25 -0.30 4.73
CA PRO A 292 -14.61 0.19 4.50
C PRO A 292 -15.59 -0.97 4.28
N GLN A 293 -16.80 -0.86 4.84
CA GLN A 293 -17.85 -1.89 4.75
C GLN A 293 -18.24 -2.20 3.31
N GLN A 294 -18.11 -1.23 2.40
CA GLN A 294 -18.37 -1.38 0.97
C GLN A 294 -17.61 -2.56 0.35
N MET A 295 -16.46 -2.93 0.91
CA MET A 295 -15.63 -4.04 0.43
C MET A 295 -16.14 -5.43 0.84
N HIS A 296 -17.19 -5.54 1.67
CA HIS A 296 -17.70 -6.84 2.13
C HIS A 296 -18.24 -7.76 1.02
N HIS A 297 -18.52 -7.21 -0.16
CA HIS A 297 -18.96 -7.99 -1.33
C HIS A 297 -17.81 -8.57 -2.15
N LEU A 298 -16.56 -8.19 -1.87
CA LEU A 298 -15.38 -8.67 -2.59
C LEU A 298 -14.97 -10.07 -2.12
N THR A 299 -15.91 -11.01 -2.15
CA THR A 299 -15.73 -12.39 -1.65
C THR A 299 -14.84 -13.25 -2.56
N ASN A 300 -14.59 -12.79 -3.79
CA ASN A 300 -13.65 -13.41 -4.72
C ASN A 300 -12.22 -12.88 -4.59
N LEU A 301 -11.96 -11.94 -3.68
CA LEU A 301 -10.66 -11.30 -3.56
C LEU A 301 -9.60 -12.30 -3.06
N GLU A 302 -8.52 -12.40 -3.81
CA GLU A 302 -7.36 -13.25 -3.57
C GLU A 302 -6.16 -12.41 -3.10
N LYS A 303 -6.01 -11.19 -3.60
CA LYS A 303 -4.91 -10.28 -3.25
C LYS A 303 -5.46 -8.91 -2.86
N LEU A 304 -5.20 -8.51 -1.62
CA LEU A 304 -5.50 -7.18 -1.11
C LEU A 304 -4.22 -6.52 -0.59
N ARG A 305 -3.76 -5.50 -1.31
CA ARG A 305 -2.59 -4.71 -0.91
C ARG A 305 -2.97 -3.23 -0.80
N LEU A 306 -2.94 -2.73 0.44
CA LEU A 306 -3.28 -1.36 0.84
C LEU A 306 -2.18 -0.75 1.72
N SER A 307 -0.97 -1.26 1.60
CA SER A 307 0.18 -0.82 2.40
C SER A 307 0.51 0.63 2.10
N TYR A 308 1.16 1.31 3.05
CA TYR A 308 1.60 2.69 2.85
C TYR A 308 0.47 3.69 2.57
N ASN A 309 -0.70 3.51 3.20
CA ASN A 309 -1.84 4.42 3.11
C ASN A 309 -2.12 5.12 4.47
N LEU A 310 -3.33 5.67 4.64
CA LEU A 310 -3.76 6.44 5.80
C LEU A 310 -4.95 5.76 6.53
N PHE A 311 -5.10 4.44 6.44
CA PHE A 311 -6.20 3.74 7.13
C PHE A 311 -6.05 3.84 8.66
N GLU A 312 -7.10 4.30 9.34
CA GLU A 312 -7.21 4.43 10.79
C GLU A 312 -8.28 3.45 11.33
N GLY A 313 -8.47 3.40 12.64
CA GLY A 313 -9.53 2.58 13.23
C GLY A 313 -9.23 1.08 13.24
N ARG A 314 -10.25 0.25 13.44
CA ARG A 314 -10.08 -1.21 13.66
C ARG A 314 -10.34 -1.98 12.37
N LEU A 315 -9.55 -3.01 12.08
CA LEU A 315 -9.81 -3.92 10.95
C LEU A 315 -11.13 -4.68 11.03
N GLY A 316 -11.75 -4.67 12.20
CA GLY A 316 -13.01 -5.32 12.47
C GLY A 316 -13.65 -4.80 13.74
N VAL A 317 -14.96 -4.63 13.72
CA VAL A 317 -15.80 -4.48 14.91
C VAL A 317 -16.91 -5.54 14.82
N GLY A 318 -17.10 -6.32 15.88
CA GLY A 318 -18.11 -7.40 15.92
C GLY A 318 -17.61 -8.76 15.42
N GLU A 319 -18.51 -9.75 15.38
CA GLU A 319 -18.19 -11.15 15.09
C GLU A 319 -17.87 -11.44 13.61
N ASN A 320 -18.22 -10.53 12.69
CA ASN A 320 -18.02 -10.71 11.25
C ASN A 320 -17.39 -9.45 10.60
N PRO A 321 -16.07 -9.25 10.77
CA PRO A 321 -15.36 -8.14 10.13
C PRO A 321 -15.31 -8.31 8.62
N VAL A 322 -15.17 -7.22 7.87
CA VAL A 322 -15.10 -7.22 6.39
C VAL A 322 -14.10 -8.24 5.86
N ILE A 323 -12.94 -8.34 6.53
CA ILE A 323 -11.89 -9.30 6.16
C ILE A 323 -12.32 -10.77 6.26
N GLY A 324 -13.26 -11.09 7.17
CA GLY A 324 -13.79 -12.46 7.34
C GLY A 324 -14.64 -12.93 6.15
N SER A 325 -15.13 -12.02 5.30
CA SER A 325 -15.87 -12.36 4.08
C SER A 325 -14.97 -12.74 2.91
N MET A 326 -13.68 -12.36 2.95
CA MET A 326 -12.72 -12.54 1.86
C MET A 326 -11.95 -13.86 2.03
N THR A 327 -12.68 -14.98 2.07
CA THR A 327 -12.14 -16.30 2.41
C THR A 327 -11.14 -16.87 1.39
N LYS A 328 -11.04 -16.27 0.21
CA LYS A 328 -10.07 -16.63 -0.83
C LYS A 328 -8.74 -15.88 -0.73
N LEU A 329 -8.56 -15.00 0.26
CA LEU A 329 -7.35 -14.21 0.38
C LEU A 329 -6.12 -15.11 0.54
N THR A 330 -5.16 -14.85 -0.34
CA THR A 330 -3.80 -15.40 -0.32
C THR A 330 -2.80 -14.33 0.12
N HIS A 331 -3.06 -13.05 -0.19
CA HIS A 331 -2.19 -11.94 0.18
C HIS A 331 -3.02 -10.87 0.91
N LEU A 332 -2.64 -10.59 2.16
CA LEU A 332 -3.16 -9.46 2.93
C LEU A 332 -1.98 -8.58 3.36
N GLU A 333 -1.80 -7.47 2.65
CA GLU A 333 -0.74 -6.51 2.91
C GLU A 333 -1.36 -5.15 3.23
N ILE A 334 -1.23 -4.74 4.49
CA ILE A 334 -1.79 -3.49 5.04
C ILE A 334 -0.76 -2.83 5.96
N GLU A 335 0.52 -3.09 5.69
CA GLU A 335 1.62 -2.58 6.48
C GLU A 335 1.70 -1.05 6.40
N SER A 336 2.29 -0.46 7.43
CA SER A 336 2.48 0.98 7.52
C SER A 336 1.18 1.77 7.28
N ASN A 337 0.15 1.49 8.06
CA ASN A 337 -1.05 2.33 8.17
C ASN A 337 -1.15 2.87 9.61
N PHE A 338 -2.29 3.45 9.98
CA PHE A 338 -2.57 3.91 11.35
C PHE A 338 -3.63 3.02 12.02
N LEU A 339 -3.73 1.75 11.61
CA LEU A 339 -4.73 0.82 12.12
C LEU A 339 -4.51 0.58 13.61
N THR A 340 -5.61 0.43 14.35
CA THR A 340 -5.65 0.28 15.81
C THR A 340 -6.49 -0.94 16.21
N GLY A 341 -6.54 -1.21 17.52
CA GLY A 341 -7.36 -2.28 18.08
C GLY A 341 -6.75 -3.66 17.90
N THR A 342 -7.56 -4.69 18.13
CA THR A 342 -7.14 -6.09 18.15
C THR A 342 -7.21 -6.75 16.77
N MET A 343 -6.42 -7.79 16.57
CA MET A 343 -6.56 -8.69 15.43
C MET A 343 -7.92 -9.41 15.50
N PRO A 344 -8.78 -9.35 14.48
CA PRO A 344 -10.01 -10.12 14.47
C PRO A 344 -9.71 -11.63 14.39
N THR A 345 -10.44 -12.44 15.15
CA THR A 345 -10.30 -13.91 15.15
C THR A 345 -10.59 -14.53 13.78
N ALA A 346 -11.41 -13.87 12.95
CA ALA A 346 -11.71 -14.29 11.59
C ALA A 346 -10.47 -14.44 10.71
N ILE A 347 -9.39 -13.69 10.95
CA ILE A 347 -8.12 -13.84 10.20
C ILE A 347 -7.54 -15.23 10.36
N GLY A 348 -7.69 -15.84 11.55
CA GLY A 348 -7.27 -17.21 11.80
C GLY A 348 -8.02 -18.26 10.97
N ASN A 349 -9.16 -17.91 10.35
CA ASN A 349 -9.92 -18.81 9.48
C ASN A 349 -9.58 -18.68 7.99
N LEU A 350 -8.72 -17.73 7.61
CA LEU A 350 -8.30 -17.54 6.22
C LEU A 350 -7.22 -18.58 5.86
N ASP A 351 -7.66 -19.79 5.54
CA ASP A 351 -6.78 -20.95 5.33
C ASP A 351 -5.99 -20.90 4.01
N GLN A 352 -6.35 -20.00 3.09
CA GLN A 352 -5.60 -19.76 1.85
C GLN A 352 -4.48 -18.72 2.00
N LEU A 353 -4.35 -18.06 3.16
CA LEU A 353 -3.35 -17.00 3.34
C LEU A 353 -1.94 -17.54 3.20
N VAL A 354 -1.17 -16.87 2.36
CA VAL A 354 0.25 -17.09 2.08
C VAL A 354 1.08 -15.95 2.66
N TYR A 355 0.64 -14.70 2.47
CA TYR A 355 1.33 -13.51 2.97
C TYR A 355 0.43 -12.70 3.90
N LEU A 356 0.93 -12.43 5.10
CA LEU A 356 0.28 -11.58 6.09
C LEU A 356 1.24 -10.48 6.55
N TYR A 357 1.14 -9.31 5.95
CA TYR A 357 1.98 -8.14 6.27
C TYR A 357 1.15 -7.03 6.88
N MET A 358 1.38 -6.80 8.17
CA MET A 358 0.62 -5.83 8.96
C MET A 358 1.52 -4.97 9.85
N ARG A 359 2.83 -5.03 9.62
CA ARG A 359 3.82 -4.30 10.40
C ARG A 359 3.61 -2.79 10.38
N ARG A 360 4.21 -2.09 11.36
CA ARG A 360 4.20 -0.61 11.46
C ARG A 360 2.79 -0.03 11.48
N ASN A 361 1.93 -0.58 12.32
CA ASN A 361 0.60 -0.03 12.62
C ASN A 361 0.52 0.38 14.10
N ASN A 362 -0.66 0.79 14.57
CA ASN A 362 -0.92 1.10 15.97
C ASN A 362 -1.82 0.04 16.63
N MET A 363 -1.77 -1.21 16.14
CA MET A 363 -2.61 -2.29 16.63
C MET A 363 -2.10 -2.82 17.98
N ASN A 364 -3.03 -3.25 18.83
CA ASN A 364 -2.75 -3.91 20.10
C ASN A 364 -3.47 -5.26 20.14
N PHE A 365 -2.72 -6.35 20.04
CA PHE A 365 -3.28 -7.69 19.92
C PHE A 365 -2.35 -8.76 20.49
N ASN A 366 -2.86 -9.98 20.57
CA ASN A 366 -2.08 -11.18 20.83
C ASN A 366 -2.18 -12.14 19.64
N LEU A 367 -1.36 -13.17 19.63
CA LEU A 367 -1.28 -14.14 18.53
C LEU A 367 -2.35 -15.25 18.61
N ASN A 368 -3.43 -15.08 19.37
CA ASN A 368 -4.45 -16.13 19.55
C ASN A 368 -5.18 -16.52 18.26
N PHE A 369 -5.13 -15.71 17.20
CA PHE A 369 -5.71 -16.09 15.90
C PHE A 369 -5.06 -17.36 15.32
N LEU A 370 -3.82 -17.67 15.70
CA LEU A 370 -3.12 -18.91 15.32
C LEU A 370 -3.74 -20.18 15.95
N LYS A 371 -4.50 -20.05 17.05
CA LYS A 371 -5.14 -21.19 17.73
C LYS A 371 -6.19 -21.90 16.89
N SER A 372 -6.63 -21.31 15.79
CA SER A 372 -7.47 -22.01 14.82
C SER A 372 -6.76 -23.22 14.19
N GLY A 373 -5.42 -23.20 14.12
CA GLY A 373 -4.61 -24.23 13.48
C GLY A 373 -4.79 -24.33 11.96
N LYS A 374 -5.41 -23.34 11.32
CA LYS A 374 -5.78 -23.40 9.89
C LYS A 374 -4.80 -22.70 8.94
N MET A 375 -3.85 -21.92 9.46
CA MET A 375 -2.97 -21.07 8.65
C MET A 375 -1.72 -21.81 8.12
N ALA A 376 -1.90 -23.07 7.67
CA ALA A 376 -0.80 -23.95 7.25
C ALA A 376 -0.09 -23.48 5.97
N ASN A 377 -0.78 -22.68 5.15
CA ASN A 377 -0.27 -22.15 3.88
C ASN A 377 0.56 -20.86 4.03
N LEU A 378 0.67 -20.30 5.25
CA LEU A 378 1.45 -19.09 5.47
C LEU A 378 2.90 -19.33 5.10
N PHE A 379 3.40 -18.49 4.20
CA PHE A 379 4.81 -18.42 3.80
C PHE A 379 5.54 -17.30 4.54
N ALA A 380 4.90 -16.13 4.69
CA ALA A 380 5.50 -15.02 5.43
C ALA A 380 4.48 -14.28 6.30
N MET A 381 4.90 -13.97 7.54
CA MET A 381 4.09 -13.27 8.53
C MET A 381 4.92 -12.19 9.21
N TRP A 382 4.63 -10.92 8.89
CA TRP A 382 5.30 -9.75 9.46
C TRP A 382 4.31 -8.87 10.19
N LEU A 383 4.41 -8.89 11.51
CA LEU A 383 3.47 -8.22 12.41
C LEU A 383 4.17 -7.18 13.30
N ASP A 384 5.49 -7.00 13.13
CA ASP A 384 6.37 -6.13 13.90
C ASP A 384 5.94 -4.66 13.95
N ASP A 385 6.56 -3.90 14.85
CA ASP A 385 6.25 -2.48 15.06
C ASP A 385 4.75 -2.24 15.33
N ASN A 386 4.14 -3.15 16.10
CA ASN A 386 2.80 -3.05 16.69
C ASN A 386 2.90 -3.37 18.20
N THR A 387 1.84 -3.11 18.97
CA THR A 387 1.76 -3.58 20.37
C THR A 387 1.30 -5.04 20.42
N ILE A 388 2.21 -5.99 20.14
CA ILE A 388 1.90 -7.41 20.28
C ILE A 388 2.16 -7.86 21.72
N THR A 389 1.16 -8.43 22.37
CA THR A 389 1.17 -8.86 23.78
C THR A 389 0.97 -10.38 23.90
N GLY A 390 1.17 -10.92 25.11
CA GLY A 390 0.96 -12.34 25.40
C GLY A 390 2.21 -13.17 25.08
N THR A 391 2.00 -14.43 24.71
CA THR A 391 3.07 -15.39 24.38
C THR A 391 2.97 -15.80 22.91
N ILE A 392 4.05 -16.35 22.36
CA ILE A 392 3.99 -17.06 21.07
C ILE A 392 3.26 -18.40 21.33
N PRO A 393 2.10 -18.67 20.70
CA PRO A 393 1.34 -19.89 20.91
C PRO A 393 2.04 -21.10 20.26
N THR A 394 1.83 -22.31 20.79
CA THR A 394 2.43 -23.54 20.25
C THR A 394 1.90 -23.88 18.86
N GLU A 395 0.69 -23.43 18.53
CA GLU A 395 0.06 -23.57 17.21
C GLU A 395 0.83 -22.84 16.09
N ILE A 396 1.82 -21.98 16.41
CA ILE A 396 2.75 -21.46 15.39
C ILE A 396 3.39 -22.61 14.61
N GLY A 397 3.70 -23.74 15.27
CA GLY A 397 4.30 -24.91 14.63
C GLY A 397 3.40 -25.63 13.62
N LEU A 398 2.13 -25.24 13.49
CA LEU A 398 1.21 -25.72 12.45
C LEU A 398 1.35 -24.95 11.13
N CYS A 399 2.03 -23.80 11.13
CA CYS A 399 2.30 -23.00 9.93
C CYS A 399 3.51 -23.58 9.17
N THR A 400 3.47 -24.86 8.79
CA THR A 400 4.67 -25.60 8.36
C THR A 400 5.32 -25.06 7.07
N GLY A 401 4.60 -24.27 6.26
CA GLY A 401 5.14 -23.57 5.10
C GLY A 401 5.85 -22.23 5.42
N LEU A 402 5.90 -21.81 6.68
CA LEU A 402 6.39 -20.48 7.05
C LEU A 402 7.90 -20.38 6.86
N ALA A 403 8.31 -19.54 5.91
CA ALA A 403 9.70 -19.25 5.58
C ALA A 403 10.22 -17.97 6.25
N SER A 404 9.34 -17.02 6.57
CA SER A 404 9.73 -15.73 7.15
C SER A 404 8.78 -15.28 8.26
N LEU A 405 9.31 -15.10 9.46
CA LEU A 405 8.57 -14.67 10.64
C LEU A 405 9.21 -13.43 11.28
N SER A 406 8.45 -12.34 11.35
CA SER A 406 8.86 -11.11 12.04
C SER A 406 7.84 -10.74 13.12
N LEU A 407 8.29 -10.75 14.37
CA LEU A 407 7.54 -10.36 15.57
C LEU A 407 8.35 -9.40 16.45
N THR A 408 9.15 -8.52 15.83
CA THR A 408 10.11 -7.65 16.52
C THR A 408 9.47 -6.41 17.12
N ASN A 409 10.19 -5.74 18.01
CA ASN A 409 9.79 -4.47 18.63
C ASN A 409 8.38 -4.53 19.23
N ALA A 410 8.10 -5.62 19.94
CA ALA A 410 6.81 -5.90 20.54
C ALA A 410 6.95 -6.10 22.06
N THR A 411 5.89 -6.59 22.71
CA THR A 411 5.84 -6.86 24.15
C THR A 411 5.57 -8.33 24.45
N LEU A 412 6.00 -9.24 23.57
CA LEU A 412 5.84 -10.67 23.73
C LEU A 412 6.61 -11.15 24.96
N THR A 413 6.01 -12.07 25.71
CA THR A 413 6.52 -12.65 26.95
C THR A 413 6.55 -14.17 26.88
N GLY A 414 7.11 -14.81 27.90
CA GLY A 414 7.20 -16.26 27.99
C GLY A 414 8.28 -16.84 27.06
N PRO A 415 8.37 -18.17 26.97
CA PRO A 415 9.38 -18.84 26.16
C PRO A 415 9.07 -18.79 24.67
N ILE A 416 10.11 -18.92 23.85
CA ILE A 416 9.96 -19.35 22.46
C ILE A 416 9.48 -20.82 22.49
N PRO A 417 8.32 -21.17 21.92
CA PRO A 417 7.81 -22.53 21.96
C PRO A 417 8.70 -23.49 21.16
N SER A 418 8.85 -24.72 21.62
CA SER A 418 9.66 -25.75 20.95
C SER A 418 9.12 -26.13 19.57
N GLU A 419 7.82 -25.92 19.36
CA GLU A 419 7.04 -26.17 18.15
C GLU A 419 7.50 -25.29 16.98
N ILE A 420 8.25 -24.22 17.24
CA ILE A 420 8.93 -23.44 16.19
C ILE A 420 9.89 -24.32 15.35
N GLY A 421 10.42 -25.41 15.94
CA GLY A 421 11.25 -26.39 15.24
C GLY A 421 10.49 -27.26 14.22
N SER A 422 9.16 -27.12 14.11
CA SER A 422 8.34 -27.75 13.07
C SER A 422 8.26 -26.92 11.78
N LEU A 423 8.73 -25.67 11.80
CA LEU A 423 8.73 -24.75 10.67
C LEU A 423 9.91 -25.04 9.75
N VAL A 424 9.96 -26.23 9.14
CA VAL A 424 11.14 -26.73 8.44
C VAL A 424 11.59 -25.85 7.26
N GLU A 425 10.68 -25.05 6.69
CA GLU A 425 10.96 -24.09 5.63
C GLU A 425 11.49 -22.73 6.13
N LEU A 426 11.57 -22.53 7.45
CA LEU A 426 11.94 -21.25 8.05
C LEU A 426 13.37 -20.85 7.69
N ARG A 427 13.49 -19.68 7.07
CA ARG A 427 14.74 -19.05 6.67
C ARG A 427 15.06 -17.85 7.55
N ARG A 428 14.05 -17.06 7.90
CA ARG A 428 14.22 -15.80 8.62
C ARG A 428 13.33 -15.75 9.85
N LEU A 429 13.95 -15.58 11.00
CA LEU A 429 13.31 -15.48 12.29
C LEU A 429 13.78 -14.23 13.03
N TRP A 430 12.92 -13.21 13.08
CA TRP A 430 13.19 -12.00 13.84
C TRP A 430 12.26 -11.91 15.05
N LEU A 431 12.84 -12.04 16.23
CA LEU A 431 12.14 -11.94 17.53
C LEU A 431 12.79 -10.90 18.45
N TYR A 432 13.72 -10.09 17.94
CA TYR A 432 14.47 -9.14 18.74
C TYR A 432 13.60 -8.03 19.35
N ASN A 433 14.09 -7.38 20.40
CA ASN A 433 13.41 -6.31 21.15
C ASN A 433 12.01 -6.73 21.63
N ASN A 434 11.98 -7.77 22.47
CA ASN A 434 10.78 -8.28 23.13
C ASN A 434 11.07 -8.53 24.63
N GLN A 435 10.18 -9.24 25.31
CA GLN A 435 10.36 -9.67 26.70
C GLN A 435 10.35 -11.20 26.83
N LEU A 436 10.80 -11.91 25.79
CA LEU A 436 10.84 -13.37 25.77
C LEU A 436 11.83 -13.88 26.83
N THR A 437 11.47 -14.97 27.51
CA THR A 437 12.22 -15.56 28.63
C THR A 437 12.57 -17.02 28.36
N GLY A 438 13.34 -17.64 29.26
CA GLY A 438 13.69 -19.05 29.15
C GLY A 438 14.86 -19.30 28.19
N GLU A 439 15.09 -20.57 27.86
CA GLU A 439 16.19 -20.97 26.99
C GLU A 439 15.83 -20.85 25.50
N ILE A 440 16.84 -20.65 24.66
CA ILE A 440 16.71 -20.78 23.20
C ILE A 440 16.41 -22.26 22.88
N PRO A 441 15.24 -22.60 22.28
CA PRO A 441 14.86 -24.00 22.11
C PRO A 441 15.84 -24.77 21.22
N THR A 442 16.32 -25.91 21.71
CA THR A 442 17.19 -26.81 20.92
C THR A 442 16.51 -27.30 19.65
N ALA A 443 15.17 -27.31 19.61
CA ALA A 443 14.34 -27.62 18.45
C ALA A 443 14.63 -26.74 17.22
N LEU A 444 15.14 -25.50 17.41
CA LEU A 444 15.61 -24.65 16.30
C LEU A 444 16.74 -25.30 15.49
N SER A 445 17.48 -26.25 16.08
CA SER A 445 18.53 -27.02 15.38
C SER A 445 17.98 -27.90 14.25
N LYS A 446 16.67 -28.12 14.18
CA LYS A 446 16.02 -28.88 13.09
C LYS A 446 15.85 -28.05 11.81
N LEU A 447 15.99 -26.72 11.90
CA LEU A 447 15.70 -25.80 10.82
C LEU A 447 16.96 -25.60 9.96
N SER A 448 17.14 -26.45 8.95
CA SER A 448 18.34 -26.47 8.11
C SER A 448 18.44 -25.32 7.10
N HIS A 449 17.36 -24.58 6.88
CA HIS A 449 17.30 -23.48 5.90
C HIS A 449 17.49 -22.10 6.52
N LEU A 450 17.85 -22.00 7.81
CA LEU A 450 18.04 -20.72 8.47
C LEU A 450 19.14 -19.88 7.81
N GLU A 451 18.79 -18.64 7.48
CA GLU A 451 19.64 -17.59 6.93
C GLU A 451 19.81 -16.45 7.95
N VAL A 452 18.73 -16.13 8.66
CA VAL A 452 18.67 -15.03 9.63
C VAL A 452 17.94 -15.47 10.89
N VAL A 453 18.57 -15.27 12.04
CA VAL A 453 17.97 -15.48 13.37
C VAL A 453 18.40 -14.33 14.29
N GLU A 454 17.45 -13.48 14.67
CA GLU A 454 17.74 -12.32 15.51
C GLU A 454 16.89 -12.34 16.78
N LEU A 455 17.57 -12.51 17.92
CA LEU A 455 16.97 -12.74 19.22
C LEU A 455 17.39 -11.71 20.29
N HIS A 456 18.25 -10.75 19.94
CA HIS A 456 18.75 -9.74 20.87
C HIS A 456 17.64 -8.85 21.46
N GLY A 457 17.92 -8.11 22.52
CA GLY A 457 16.94 -7.29 23.21
C GLY A 457 15.80 -8.10 23.84
N ASN A 458 16.12 -9.28 24.41
CA ASN A 458 15.17 -10.14 25.12
C ASN A 458 15.67 -10.47 26.53
N LYS A 459 14.97 -11.38 27.22
CA LYS A 459 15.35 -11.91 28.55
C LYS A 459 15.69 -13.41 28.45
N LEU A 460 16.16 -13.83 27.28
CA LEU A 460 16.55 -15.22 27.00
C LEU A 460 17.82 -15.59 27.78
N ALA A 461 18.02 -16.88 27.99
CA ALA A 461 19.18 -17.44 28.67
C ALA A 461 19.65 -18.76 28.03
N GLY A 462 20.69 -19.35 28.57
CA GLY A 462 21.21 -20.66 28.15
C GLY A 462 22.31 -20.51 27.10
N SER A 463 22.37 -21.43 26.14
CA SER A 463 23.38 -21.43 25.07
C SER A 463 22.74 -21.46 23.69
N MET A 464 23.32 -20.75 22.72
CA MET A 464 22.91 -20.85 21.32
C MET A 464 23.08 -22.30 20.83
N PRO A 465 22.01 -22.98 20.34
CA PRO A 465 22.12 -24.35 19.88
C PRO A 465 23.07 -24.49 18.69
N GLY A 466 24.00 -25.44 18.76
CA GLY A 466 25.03 -25.64 17.71
C GLY A 466 24.47 -25.91 16.32
N GLY A 467 23.26 -26.50 16.22
CA GLY A 467 22.57 -26.69 14.95
C GLY A 467 22.16 -25.38 14.28
N VAL A 468 21.78 -24.36 15.07
CA VAL A 468 21.47 -23.01 14.53
C VAL A 468 22.74 -22.37 13.97
N CYS A 469 23.86 -22.46 14.69
CA CYS A 469 25.16 -21.98 14.20
C CYS A 469 25.52 -22.63 12.86
N SER A 470 25.37 -23.96 12.78
CA SER A 470 25.73 -24.74 11.59
C SER A 470 24.84 -24.41 10.40
N ALA A 471 23.53 -24.21 10.62
CA ALA A 471 22.59 -23.83 9.58
C ALA A 471 22.92 -22.46 8.98
N ILE A 472 23.12 -21.43 9.83
CA ILE A 472 23.45 -20.07 9.37
C ILE A 472 24.80 -20.05 8.64
N GLN A 473 25.83 -20.68 9.20
CA GLN A 473 27.16 -20.73 8.58
C GLN A 473 27.13 -21.46 7.23
N GLY A 474 26.40 -22.57 7.14
CA GLY A 474 26.26 -23.41 5.95
C GLY A 474 25.29 -22.89 4.89
N SER A 475 24.52 -21.84 5.16
CA SER A 475 23.65 -21.20 4.16
C SER A 475 24.47 -20.60 3.01
N ASP A 476 23.93 -20.55 1.79
CA ASP A 476 24.57 -19.84 0.65
C ASP A 476 24.11 -18.38 0.53
N TYR A 477 23.25 -17.92 1.43
CA TYR A 477 22.70 -16.56 1.40
C TYR A 477 23.77 -15.51 1.75
N GLU A 478 23.76 -14.38 1.03
CA GLU A 478 24.78 -13.33 1.17
C GLU A 478 24.67 -12.59 2.53
N TYR A 479 23.44 -12.34 2.99
CA TYR A 479 23.16 -11.57 4.20
C TYR A 479 22.76 -12.47 5.37
N LYS A 480 23.75 -13.15 5.95
CA LYS A 480 23.57 -14.00 7.14
C LYS A 480 23.59 -13.19 8.42
N SER A 481 22.66 -13.46 9.33
CA SER A 481 22.62 -12.81 10.64
C SER A 481 22.23 -13.80 11.73
N LEU A 482 23.01 -13.85 12.81
CA LEU A 482 22.71 -14.61 14.02
C LEU A 482 23.04 -13.76 15.24
N THR A 483 22.02 -13.19 15.88
CA THR A 483 22.19 -12.21 16.96
C THR A 483 21.48 -12.59 18.26
N SER A 484 22.11 -12.31 19.40
CA SER A 484 21.52 -12.49 20.74
C SER A 484 22.22 -11.62 21.79
N ASP A 485 21.68 -11.56 23.01
CA ASP A 485 22.26 -10.84 24.17
C ASP A 485 23.40 -11.65 24.82
N CYS A 486 24.46 -11.91 24.05
CA CYS A 486 25.51 -12.86 24.42
C CYS A 486 26.57 -12.35 25.40
N THR A 487 26.45 -11.10 25.86
CA THR A 487 27.32 -10.57 26.92
C THR A 487 26.74 -10.75 28.33
N GLU A 488 25.50 -11.23 28.46
CA GLU A 488 24.86 -11.47 29.76
C GLU A 488 24.46 -12.93 29.99
N LYS A 489 23.34 -13.37 29.38
CA LYS A 489 22.61 -14.59 29.78
C LYS A 489 22.65 -15.71 28.76
N VAL A 490 22.97 -15.38 27.50
CA VAL A 490 23.10 -16.36 26.42
C VAL A 490 24.58 -16.60 26.13
N SER A 491 25.05 -17.84 26.20
CA SER A 491 26.38 -18.17 25.70
C SER A 491 26.32 -18.46 24.20
N CYS A 492 27.11 -17.72 23.42
CA CYS A 492 27.34 -18.01 22.01
C CYS A 492 28.71 -18.70 21.85
N PRO A 493 28.78 -19.91 21.26
CA PRO A 493 30.06 -20.52 20.88
C PRO A 493 30.88 -19.59 19.98
N SER A 494 32.20 -19.67 20.06
CA SER A 494 33.10 -18.83 19.25
C SER A 494 32.81 -19.00 17.75
N GLY A 495 32.63 -17.88 17.05
CA GLY A 495 32.31 -17.86 15.62
C GLY A 495 30.87 -18.23 15.26
N CYS A 496 30.00 -18.53 16.23
CA CYS A 496 28.60 -18.83 15.97
C CYS A 496 27.78 -17.55 15.69
N CYS A 497 27.66 -16.65 16.68
CA CYS A 497 26.84 -15.44 16.56
C CYS A 497 27.58 -14.39 15.73
N THR A 498 26.90 -13.80 14.75
CA THR A 498 27.46 -12.76 13.88
C THR A 498 27.63 -11.45 14.64
N GLN A 499 26.73 -11.18 15.58
CA GLN A 499 26.80 -10.03 16.47
C GLN A 499 26.23 -10.37 17.86
N CYS A 500 26.90 -9.86 18.89
CA CYS A 500 26.41 -9.85 20.27
C CYS A 500 25.99 -8.44 20.66
N PHE A 501 24.87 -8.34 21.38
CA PHE A 501 24.34 -7.10 21.92
C PHE A 501 24.50 -7.04 23.44
#